data_AF-A0A0X3NKP1-F1
#
_entry.id   AF-A0A0X3NKP1-F1
#
_cell.length_a   1.000
_cell.length_b   1.000
_cell.length_c   1.000
_cell.angle_alpha   90.00
_cell.angle_beta   90.00
_cell.angle_gamma   90.00
#
_symmetry.space_group_name_H-M   'P 1'
#
loop_
_entity.id
_entity.type
_entity.pdbx_description
1 polymer ?
#
loop_
_entity_poly.entity_id
_entity_poly.type
_entity_poly.pdbx_seq_one_letter_code
_entity_poly.pdbx_strand_id
1 'polypeptide(L)'
;MERHSLNDFLLSEIVTRRSLLSEDSKTLSSTVNDQDAFWSDLFSRAFLNSGQFSISNFSTQDDLLFFVNQTVRKNSKPQLQVFRRSSPNLPGLADPRIHWEHTLYLNLILQCFVYVLTVGVCTRSGAKEIEILRKCSQVVYASPSSRQMESKGTEEKIVYPRIVFHVDNFEEVFSDCILRDSECLCMEITAYNRLGVLQGVLFEAVVRYSALKTAHDLQVNGESLTTRRFGSNTNLQVLGRRPRPTDKILDPSGVSQSRTFLRILAARSEALAEVAVHFG
;
A
#
# COMPACT_ATOMS: atom_id res chain seq x y z
N MET A 1 5.58 23.28 -22.70
CA MET A 1 6.58 22.37 -22.13
C MET A 1 5.93 21.71 -20.94
N GLU A 2 5.52 20.46 -21.14
CA GLU A 2 4.32 19.86 -20.57
C GLU A 2 4.63 18.92 -19.39
N ARG A 3 3.57 18.52 -18.67
CA ARG A 3 3.50 17.69 -17.45
C ARG A 3 4.49 16.50 -17.36
N HIS A 4 5.02 16.03 -18.49
CA HIS A 4 6.20 15.15 -18.61
C HIS A 4 7.38 15.60 -17.76
N SER A 5 7.65 16.90 -17.69
CA SER A 5 8.90 17.40 -17.14
C SER A 5 9.05 17.24 -15.63
N LEU A 6 7.99 17.05 -14.83
CA LEU A 6 8.13 17.15 -13.37
C LEU A 6 8.40 15.84 -12.65
N ASN A 7 7.54 14.84 -12.81
CA ASN A 7 7.75 13.54 -12.17
C ASN A 7 9.03 12.90 -12.70
N ASP A 8 9.28 13.02 -14.00
CA ASP A 8 10.52 12.53 -14.61
C ASP A 8 11.73 13.31 -14.10
N PHE A 9 11.61 14.64 -13.88
CA PHE A 9 12.66 15.42 -13.24
C PHE A 9 12.92 14.98 -11.81
N LEU A 10 11.89 14.91 -10.95
CA LEU A 10 12.05 14.51 -9.54
C LEU A 10 12.65 13.10 -9.43
N LEU A 11 12.15 12.15 -10.21
CA LEU A 11 12.68 10.80 -10.24
C LEU A 11 14.12 10.79 -10.79
N SER A 12 14.43 11.59 -11.82
CA SER A 12 15.80 11.69 -12.34
C SER A 12 16.77 12.29 -11.33
N GLU A 13 16.38 13.30 -10.57
CA GLU A 13 17.18 13.92 -9.50
C GLU A 13 17.44 12.90 -8.38
N ILE A 14 16.41 12.14 -7.99
CA ILE A 14 16.53 11.05 -7.01
C ILE A 14 17.51 9.98 -7.52
N VAL A 15 17.34 9.51 -8.76
CA VAL A 15 18.21 8.47 -9.36
C VAL A 15 19.64 8.95 -9.48
N THR A 16 19.85 10.20 -9.92
CA THR A 16 21.17 10.81 -10.03
C THR A 16 21.85 10.89 -8.66
N ARG A 17 21.14 11.42 -7.64
CA ARG A 17 21.69 11.48 -6.28
C ARG A 17 22.03 10.10 -5.74
N ARG A 18 21.15 9.10 -5.93
CA ARG A 18 21.40 7.72 -5.51
C ARG A 18 22.61 7.10 -6.18
N SER A 19 22.82 7.40 -7.46
CA SER A 19 23.97 6.91 -8.23
C SER A 19 25.27 7.49 -7.65
N LEU A 20 25.30 8.81 -7.41
CA LEU A 20 26.44 9.48 -6.77
C LEU A 20 26.78 8.90 -5.39
N LEU A 21 25.79 8.64 -4.54
CA LEU A 21 26.02 8.03 -3.22
C LEU A 21 26.56 6.60 -3.30
N SER A 22 26.20 5.86 -4.34
CA SER A 22 26.73 4.51 -4.55
C SER A 22 28.18 4.53 -5.01
N GLU A 23 28.60 5.56 -5.75
CA GLU A 23 29.99 5.79 -6.19
C GLU A 23 30.87 6.40 -5.08
N ASP A 24 30.38 7.40 -4.34
CA ASP A 24 31.07 8.09 -3.23
C ASP A 24 31.35 7.18 -2.02
N SER A 25 30.64 6.05 -1.89
CA SER A 25 30.95 5.02 -0.90
C SER A 25 32.39 4.47 -1.03
N LYS A 26 33.07 4.72 -2.16
CA LYS A 26 34.46 4.36 -2.42
C LYS A 26 35.46 5.50 -2.20
N THR A 27 35.03 6.76 -2.13
CA THR A 27 35.91 7.94 -2.01
C THR A 27 35.20 9.12 -1.34
N LEU A 28 35.44 9.30 -0.03
CA LEU A 28 35.15 10.48 0.80
C LEU A 28 33.72 10.67 1.36
N SER A 29 33.66 11.03 2.65
CA SER A 29 32.43 11.20 3.42
C SER A 29 31.68 12.48 3.05
N SER A 30 30.60 12.37 2.27
CA SER A 30 29.58 13.44 2.23
C SER A 30 29.07 13.68 3.66
N THR A 31 29.14 14.91 4.16
CA THR A 31 28.65 15.22 5.51
C THR A 31 27.13 15.09 5.55
N VAL A 32 26.56 14.62 6.67
CA VAL A 32 25.11 14.43 6.86
C VAL A 32 24.32 15.70 6.50
N ASN A 33 24.91 16.87 6.77
CA ASN A 33 24.33 18.18 6.51
C ASN A 33 24.13 18.49 5.02
N ASP A 34 25.02 18.00 4.14
CA ASP A 34 24.89 18.16 2.68
C ASP A 34 23.75 17.29 2.11
N GLN A 35 23.51 16.12 2.70
CA GLN A 35 22.40 15.25 2.32
C GLN A 35 21.06 15.87 2.65
N ASP A 36 20.87 16.35 3.88
CA ASP A 36 19.60 16.94 4.31
C ASP A 36 19.30 18.25 3.57
N ALA A 37 20.33 19.04 3.21
CA ALA A 37 20.18 20.22 2.37
C ALA A 37 19.64 19.86 0.98
N PHE A 38 20.20 18.84 0.31
CA PHE A 38 19.72 18.39 -0.99
C PHE A 38 18.26 17.92 -0.94
N TRP A 39 17.92 17.04 0.00
CA TRP A 39 16.57 16.47 0.08
C TRP A 39 15.52 17.52 0.46
N SER A 40 15.86 18.46 1.35
CA SER A 40 14.96 19.56 1.75
C SER A 40 14.74 20.57 0.63
N ASP A 41 15.78 20.89 -0.15
CA ASP A 41 15.65 21.74 -1.34
C ASP A 41 14.77 21.06 -2.41
N LEU A 42 15.02 19.79 -2.70
CA LEU A 42 14.22 19.03 -3.67
C LEU A 42 12.75 18.93 -3.23
N PHE A 43 12.49 18.73 -1.93
CA PHE A 43 11.14 18.77 -1.36
C PHE A 43 10.49 20.14 -1.54
N SER A 44 11.21 21.21 -1.26
CA SER A 44 10.72 22.58 -1.42
C SER A 44 10.29 22.86 -2.86
N ARG A 45 11.15 22.51 -3.83
CA ARG A 45 10.87 22.63 -5.26
C ARG A 45 9.64 21.83 -5.70
N ALA A 46 9.46 20.63 -5.16
CA ALA A 46 8.37 19.73 -5.54
C ALA A 46 7.01 20.09 -4.92
N PHE A 47 6.99 20.44 -3.62
CA PHE A 47 5.77 20.46 -2.81
C PHE A 47 5.41 21.82 -2.20
N LEU A 48 6.37 22.76 -2.09
CA LEU A 48 6.16 24.06 -1.44
C LEU A 48 6.13 25.23 -2.44
N ASN A 49 7.04 25.25 -3.40
CA ASN A 49 7.18 26.35 -4.34
C ASN A 49 6.07 26.30 -5.39
N SER A 50 5.26 27.36 -5.50
CA SER A 50 4.22 27.53 -6.53
C SER A 50 4.76 27.77 -7.96
N GLY A 51 6.01 27.38 -8.22
CA GLY A 51 6.66 27.55 -9.51
C GLY A 51 6.06 26.65 -10.59
N GLN A 52 6.58 26.78 -11.81
CA GLN A 52 6.18 25.97 -12.98
C GLN A 52 6.37 24.46 -12.75
N PHE A 53 7.14 24.10 -11.72
CA PHE A 53 7.48 22.75 -11.31
C PHE A 53 6.77 22.28 -10.01
N SER A 54 5.68 22.94 -9.59
CA SER A 54 4.97 22.49 -8.38
C SER A 54 4.00 21.34 -8.65
N ILE A 55 4.03 20.29 -7.81
CA ILE A 55 2.98 19.26 -7.78
C ILE A 55 1.61 19.89 -7.45
N SER A 56 1.59 21.01 -6.71
CA SER A 56 0.37 21.74 -6.36
C SER A 56 -0.44 22.23 -7.57
N ASN A 57 0.20 22.38 -8.74
CA ASN A 57 -0.48 22.81 -9.97
C ASN A 57 -1.26 21.66 -10.64
N PHE A 58 -1.09 20.42 -10.16
CA PHE A 58 -1.63 19.21 -10.79
C PHE A 58 -2.56 18.41 -9.87
N SER A 59 -2.52 18.66 -8.56
CA SER A 59 -3.42 18.03 -7.58
C SER A 59 -4.40 19.06 -7.01
N THR A 60 -5.66 18.99 -7.41
CA THR A 60 -6.75 19.81 -6.82
C THR A 60 -7.24 19.27 -5.46
N GLN A 61 -6.63 18.20 -4.92
CA GLN A 61 -7.30 17.37 -3.92
C GLN A 61 -6.59 17.15 -2.59
N ASP A 62 -5.29 17.44 -2.44
CA ASP A 62 -4.63 17.27 -1.14
C ASP A 62 -3.62 18.39 -0.86
N ASP A 63 -3.90 19.16 0.20
CA ASP A 63 -3.03 20.23 0.72
C ASP A 63 -2.19 19.76 1.90
N LEU A 64 -2.26 18.49 2.29
CA LEU A 64 -1.49 17.93 3.38
C LEU A 64 -0.05 17.61 2.95
N LEU A 65 0.88 17.87 3.86
CA LEU A 65 2.29 17.53 3.76
C LEU A 65 2.70 16.72 4.98
N PHE A 66 3.40 15.63 4.72
CA PHE A 66 3.78 14.65 5.73
C PHE A 66 5.28 14.76 6.01
N PHE A 67 5.65 15.12 7.24
CA PHE A 67 7.04 15.26 7.66
C PHE A 67 7.43 14.11 8.58
N VAL A 68 8.53 13.44 8.25
CA VAL A 68 9.05 12.32 9.02
C VAL A 68 10.09 12.84 10.01
N ASN A 69 9.90 12.61 11.30
CA ASN A 69 10.88 13.01 12.31
C ASN A 69 12.11 12.10 12.28
N GLN A 70 13.28 12.70 12.49
CA GLN A 70 14.52 11.99 12.76
C GLN A 70 14.36 11.17 14.05
N THR A 71 14.54 9.86 13.96
CA THR A 71 14.47 8.98 15.13
C THR A 71 15.78 9.05 15.92
N VAL A 72 15.73 9.57 17.14
CA VAL A 72 16.92 9.66 18.01
C VAL A 72 17.38 8.27 18.50
N ARG A 73 16.50 7.25 18.46
CA ARG A 73 16.78 5.89 18.93
C ARG A 73 16.52 4.88 17.80
N LYS A 74 17.44 3.93 17.62
CA LYS A 74 17.39 2.89 16.56
C LYS A 74 16.11 2.01 16.54
N ASN A 75 15.29 2.03 17.60
CA ASN A 75 14.08 1.21 17.74
C ASN A 75 12.78 2.01 17.96
N SER A 76 12.81 3.35 17.91
CA SER A 76 11.57 4.13 18.00
C SER A 76 10.84 4.13 16.67
N LYS A 77 9.51 3.95 16.70
CA LYS A 77 8.70 4.13 15.49
C LYS A 77 8.89 5.55 14.95
N PRO A 78 9.01 5.72 13.63
CA PRO A 78 9.07 7.05 13.03
C PRO A 78 7.80 7.82 13.38
N GLN A 79 7.96 9.04 13.87
CA GLN A 79 6.86 9.95 14.17
C GLN A 79 6.57 10.81 12.94
N LEU A 80 5.30 10.90 12.57
CA LEU A 80 4.84 11.75 11.47
C LEU A 80 4.21 13.02 12.01
N GLN A 81 4.55 14.15 11.39
CA GLN A 81 3.84 15.41 11.53
C GLN A 81 3.09 15.69 10.23
N VAL A 82 1.85 16.15 10.34
CA VAL A 82 1.01 16.46 9.17
C VAL A 82 0.63 17.93 9.25
N PHE A 83 0.94 18.67 8.20
CA PHE A 83 0.61 20.09 8.10
C PHE A 83 -0.08 20.36 6.78
N ARG A 84 -0.97 21.35 6.77
CA ARG A 84 -1.40 21.95 5.51
C ARG A 84 -0.22 22.71 4.88
N ARG A 85 -0.15 22.73 3.55
CA ARG A 85 0.85 23.48 2.76
C ARG A 85 0.86 24.97 3.09
N SER A 86 -0.28 25.53 3.50
CA SER A 86 -0.42 26.93 3.91
C SER A 86 -0.14 27.19 5.39
N SER A 87 0.25 26.16 6.15
CA SER A 87 0.49 26.30 7.59
C SER A 87 1.68 27.24 7.86
N PRO A 88 1.56 28.19 8.80
CA PRO A 88 2.69 29.02 9.22
C PRO A 88 3.72 28.23 10.06
N ASN A 89 3.36 27.02 10.51
CA ASN A 89 4.17 26.17 11.39
C ASN A 89 4.89 25.05 10.62
N LEU A 90 5.09 25.20 9.32
CA LEU A 90 5.87 24.24 8.54
C LEU A 90 7.31 24.17 9.07
N PRO A 91 7.92 22.97 9.13
CA PRO A 91 9.34 22.86 9.42
C PRO A 91 10.19 23.70 8.45
N GLY A 92 11.18 24.41 8.98
CA GLY A 92 12.12 25.18 8.15
C GLY A 92 12.96 24.26 7.28
N LEU A 93 13.39 24.72 6.10
CA LEU A 93 14.25 23.92 5.22
C LEU A 93 15.53 23.49 5.94
N ALA A 94 15.96 22.25 5.69
CA ALA A 94 17.09 21.62 6.37
C ALA A 94 16.97 21.56 7.91
N ASP A 95 15.74 21.59 8.49
CA ASP A 95 15.54 21.36 9.93
C ASP A 95 16.11 19.99 10.32
N PRO A 96 17.10 19.93 11.24
CA PRO A 96 17.80 18.70 11.60
C PRO A 96 16.92 17.69 12.36
N ARG A 97 15.71 18.10 12.77
CA ARG A 97 14.72 17.21 13.40
C ARG A 97 13.92 16.42 12.38
N ILE A 98 13.99 16.78 11.10
CA ILE A 98 13.23 16.16 10.01
C ILE A 98 14.15 15.28 9.18
N HIS A 99 13.71 14.05 8.93
CA HIS A 99 14.32 13.17 7.96
C HIS A 99 13.84 13.56 6.56
N TRP A 100 14.60 14.41 5.87
CA TRP A 100 14.16 15.03 4.61
C TRP A 100 14.00 14.04 3.47
N GLU A 101 14.88 13.05 3.36
CA GLU A 101 14.77 11.99 2.36
C GLU A 101 13.47 11.18 2.49
N HIS A 102 13.18 10.70 3.70
CA HIS A 102 11.95 9.96 3.99
C HIS A 102 10.69 10.82 3.84
N THR A 103 10.79 12.11 4.20
CA THR A 103 9.74 13.12 3.97
C THR A 103 9.46 13.26 2.48
N LEU A 104 10.48 13.41 1.63
CA LEU A 104 10.32 13.48 0.19
C LEU A 104 9.65 12.22 -0.36
N TYR A 105 10.15 11.03 -0.01
CA TYR A 105 9.59 9.77 -0.51
C TYR A 105 8.15 9.54 -0.09
N LEU A 106 7.81 9.85 1.16
CA LEU A 106 6.45 9.69 1.64
C LEU A 106 5.49 10.58 0.83
N ASN A 107 5.79 11.86 0.66
CA ASN A 107 4.93 12.75 -0.11
C ASN A 107 4.89 12.38 -1.60
N LEU A 108 6.00 11.87 -2.16
CA LEU A 108 6.03 11.35 -3.52
C LEU A 108 5.08 10.16 -3.68
N ILE A 109 5.16 9.17 -2.78
CA ILE A 109 4.26 8.00 -2.75
C ILE A 109 2.80 8.42 -2.62
N LEU A 110 2.48 9.35 -1.73
CA LEU A 110 1.10 9.74 -1.45
C LEU A 110 0.49 10.61 -2.55
N GLN A 111 1.29 11.45 -3.23
CA GLN A 111 0.76 12.52 -4.09
C GLN A 111 1.12 12.38 -5.58
N CYS A 112 2.18 11.66 -5.94
CA CYS A 112 2.69 11.63 -7.33
C CYS A 112 2.22 10.44 -8.16
N PHE A 113 1.66 9.40 -7.54
CA PHE A 113 1.21 8.20 -8.22
C PHE A 113 -0.30 8.00 -8.14
N VAL A 114 -0.84 7.31 -9.14
CA VAL A 114 -2.18 6.74 -9.15
C VAL A 114 -2.03 5.25 -8.96
N TYR A 115 -2.69 4.70 -7.93
CA TYR A 115 -2.65 3.28 -7.65
C TYR A 115 -3.94 2.61 -8.08
N VAL A 116 -3.82 1.48 -8.76
CA VAL A 116 -4.97 0.68 -9.18
C VAL A 116 -4.87 -0.70 -8.56
N LEU A 117 -5.86 -1.04 -7.74
CA LEU A 117 -6.09 -2.39 -7.28
C LEU A 117 -6.94 -3.12 -8.32
N THR A 118 -6.40 -4.21 -8.84
CA THR A 118 -7.11 -5.13 -9.74
C THR A 118 -7.36 -6.44 -9.01
N VAL A 119 -8.60 -6.90 -9.03
CA VAL A 119 -8.99 -8.22 -8.53
C VAL A 119 -9.64 -8.99 -9.67
N GLY A 120 -9.21 -10.23 -9.86
CA GLY A 120 -9.71 -11.11 -10.90
C GLY A 120 -10.08 -12.48 -10.35
N VAL A 121 -11.18 -13.04 -10.84
CA VAL A 121 -11.49 -14.46 -10.68
C VAL A 121 -11.07 -15.16 -11.96
N CYS A 122 -10.22 -16.18 -11.83
CA CYS A 122 -9.61 -16.84 -12.96
C CYS A 122 -9.73 -18.36 -12.85
N THR A 123 -9.85 -19.04 -13.99
CA THR A 123 -9.69 -20.49 -14.08
C THR A 123 -8.29 -20.83 -14.59
N ARG A 124 -7.77 -22.01 -14.21
CA ARG A 124 -6.48 -22.49 -14.70
C ARG A 124 -6.68 -23.64 -15.68
N SER A 125 -6.56 -23.35 -16.97
CA SER A 125 -6.56 -24.34 -18.04
C SER A 125 -5.13 -24.87 -18.21
N GLY A 126 -4.83 -26.03 -17.62
CA GLY A 126 -3.50 -26.64 -17.69
C GLY A 126 -2.46 -26.03 -16.74
N ALA A 127 -1.17 -26.13 -17.12
CA ALA A 127 -0.04 -25.80 -16.23
C ALA A 127 0.33 -24.30 -16.22
N LYS A 128 0.06 -23.57 -17.32
CA LYS A 128 0.53 -22.19 -17.51
C LYS A 128 -0.54 -21.18 -17.94
N GLU A 129 -1.72 -21.61 -18.35
CA GLU A 129 -2.75 -20.68 -18.82
C GLU A 129 -3.74 -20.36 -17.71
N ILE A 130 -3.75 -19.10 -17.32
CA ILE A 130 -4.76 -18.51 -16.44
C ILE A 130 -5.72 -17.75 -17.34
N GLU A 131 -6.97 -18.14 -17.34
CA GLU A 131 -8.05 -17.48 -18.06
C GLU A 131 -8.84 -16.61 -17.10
N ILE A 132 -8.98 -15.32 -17.41
CA ILE A 132 -9.70 -14.35 -16.58
C ILE A 132 -11.20 -14.52 -16.86
N LEU A 133 -11.95 -14.95 -15.85
CA LEU A 133 -13.40 -15.10 -15.93
C LEU A 133 -14.12 -13.80 -15.58
N ARG A 134 -13.63 -13.11 -14.54
CA ARG A 134 -14.16 -11.84 -14.04
C ARG A 134 -13.01 -10.97 -13.59
N LYS A 135 -13.12 -9.65 -13.80
CA LYS A 135 -12.12 -8.67 -13.37
C LYS A 135 -12.80 -7.38 -12.97
N CYS A 136 -12.42 -6.85 -11.81
CA CYS A 136 -12.73 -5.48 -11.41
C CYS A 136 -11.43 -4.73 -11.14
N SER A 137 -11.48 -3.41 -11.26
CA SER A 137 -10.33 -2.55 -10.98
C SER A 137 -10.80 -1.25 -10.36
N GLN A 138 -10.14 -0.84 -9.29
CA GLN A 138 -10.52 0.30 -8.47
C GLN A 138 -9.27 1.15 -8.21
N VAL A 139 -9.40 2.46 -8.40
CA VAL A 139 -8.36 3.40 -7.95
C VAL A 139 -8.37 3.41 -6.42
N VAL A 140 -7.20 3.19 -5.83
CA VAL A 140 -6.98 3.17 -4.38
C VAL A 140 -5.96 4.23 -3.99
N TYR A 141 -6.01 4.66 -2.74
CA TYR A 141 -5.15 5.73 -2.22
C TYR A 141 -4.16 5.16 -1.22
N ALA A 142 -2.89 5.51 -1.39
CA ALA A 142 -1.83 5.20 -0.44
C ALA A 142 -2.08 5.97 0.86
N SER A 143 -1.83 5.32 2.00
CA SER A 143 -1.94 5.94 3.31
C SER A 143 -0.81 5.48 4.24
N PRO A 144 -0.20 6.37 5.05
CA PRO A 144 0.74 6.00 6.10
C PRO A 144 0.04 5.46 7.36
N SER A 145 -1.29 5.45 7.37
CA SER A 145 -2.12 4.99 8.47
C SER A 145 -2.96 3.78 8.10
N SER A 146 -3.27 2.98 9.11
CA SER A 146 -4.07 1.78 9.01
C SER A 146 -5.24 1.82 9.97
N ARG A 147 -6.37 1.32 9.51
CA ARG A 147 -7.49 0.88 10.34
C ARG A 147 -7.75 -0.61 10.10
N GLN A 148 -8.47 -1.25 11.01
CA GLN A 148 -8.82 -2.66 10.87
C GLN A 148 -10.01 -2.83 9.93
N MET A 149 -9.94 -3.81 9.02
CA MET A 149 -11.05 -4.16 8.12
C MET A 149 -12.30 -4.63 8.89
N GLU A 150 -12.10 -5.27 10.06
CA GLU A 150 -13.16 -5.87 10.87
C GLU A 150 -14.05 -4.85 11.60
N SER A 151 -13.59 -3.61 11.72
CA SER A 151 -14.29 -2.59 12.51
C SER A 151 -14.39 -1.32 11.71
N LYS A 152 -15.51 -1.17 11.00
CA LYS A 152 -15.89 0.07 10.32
C LYS A 152 -15.92 1.19 11.37
N GLY A 153 -14.93 2.09 11.35
CA GLY A 153 -14.90 3.30 12.17
C GLY A 153 -14.10 3.26 13.49
N THR A 154 -13.17 2.33 13.69
CA THR A 154 -12.25 2.39 14.84
C THR A 154 -10.95 3.14 14.52
N GLU A 155 -10.30 3.55 15.61
CA GLU A 155 -9.02 4.27 15.73
C GLU A 155 -8.04 4.00 14.56
N GLU A 156 -7.73 5.07 13.83
CA GLU A 156 -6.71 5.06 12.81
C GLU A 156 -5.32 5.17 13.44
N LYS A 157 -4.41 4.29 13.04
CA LYS A 157 -3.05 4.23 13.60
C LYS A 157 -2.00 4.48 12.54
N ILE A 158 -1.03 5.34 12.85
CA ILE A 158 0.17 5.51 12.01
C ILE A 158 0.99 4.21 11.99
N VAL A 159 1.23 3.68 10.78
CA VAL A 159 1.97 2.44 10.53
C VAL A 159 3.20 2.62 9.65
N TYR A 160 3.51 3.85 9.23
CA TYR A 160 4.75 4.19 8.54
C TYR A 160 5.97 3.54 9.25
N PRO A 161 6.90 2.90 8.53
CA PRO A 161 7.14 2.98 7.08
C PRO A 161 6.23 2.13 6.19
N ARG A 162 5.24 1.40 6.76
CA ARG A 162 4.27 0.67 5.93
C ARG A 162 3.28 1.63 5.28
N ILE A 163 3.00 1.38 4.00
CA ILE A 163 1.97 2.08 3.23
C ILE A 163 0.79 1.12 3.04
N VAL A 164 -0.42 1.62 3.27
CA VAL A 164 -1.65 0.84 3.23
C VAL A 164 -2.58 1.41 2.16
N PHE A 165 -3.30 0.52 1.48
CA PHE A 165 -4.30 0.85 0.47
C PHE A 165 -5.65 0.32 0.94
N HIS A 166 -6.50 1.21 1.46
CA HIS A 166 -7.83 0.83 1.96
C HIS A 166 -8.84 0.78 0.83
N VAL A 167 -9.77 -0.18 0.91
CA VAL A 167 -10.97 -0.23 0.07
C VAL A 167 -12.17 -0.29 1.00
N ASP A 168 -12.93 0.79 1.08
CA ASP A 168 -13.99 0.93 2.08
C ASP A 168 -15.31 0.33 1.63
N ASN A 169 -15.61 0.50 0.34
CA ASN A 169 -16.78 -0.03 -0.35
C ASN A 169 -16.48 -1.41 -0.96
N PHE A 170 -15.64 -2.22 -0.30
CA PHE A 170 -15.22 -3.52 -0.82
C PHE A 170 -16.41 -4.48 -1.07
N GLU A 171 -17.51 -4.36 -0.32
CA GLU A 171 -18.74 -5.16 -0.50
C GLU A 171 -19.42 -4.85 -1.84
N GLU A 172 -19.38 -3.60 -2.27
CA GLU A 172 -19.94 -3.14 -3.54
C GLU A 172 -18.98 -3.45 -4.70
N VAL A 173 -17.72 -3.02 -4.57
CA VAL A 173 -16.68 -3.13 -5.63
C VAL A 173 -16.37 -4.58 -5.99
N PHE A 174 -16.43 -5.49 -5.02
CA PHE A 174 -16.10 -6.91 -5.19
C PHE A 174 -17.32 -7.84 -5.07
N SER A 175 -18.53 -7.31 -5.23
CA SER A 175 -19.78 -8.09 -5.18
C SER A 175 -19.80 -9.26 -6.18
N ASP A 176 -19.23 -9.07 -7.37
CA ASP A 176 -19.12 -10.10 -8.41
C ASP A 176 -17.90 -11.03 -8.24
N CYS A 177 -17.08 -10.84 -7.20
CA CYS A 177 -15.91 -11.67 -6.92
C CYS A 177 -16.27 -12.98 -6.20
N ILE A 178 -17.15 -13.76 -6.82
CA ILE A 178 -17.57 -15.08 -6.36
C ILE A 178 -16.62 -16.13 -6.96
N LEU A 179 -16.09 -17.04 -6.16
CA LEU A 179 -15.20 -18.13 -6.61
C LEU A 179 -15.91 -19.49 -6.60
N ARG A 180 -15.63 -20.32 -7.60
CA ARG A 180 -16.00 -21.75 -7.68
C ARG A 180 -14.80 -22.65 -7.39
N ASP A 181 -15.06 -23.94 -7.16
CA ASP A 181 -14.10 -24.94 -6.69
C ASP A 181 -12.79 -25.06 -7.49
N SER A 182 -12.84 -24.80 -8.80
CA SER A 182 -11.69 -24.84 -9.72
C SER A 182 -11.06 -23.47 -10.00
N GLU A 183 -11.60 -22.40 -9.42
CA GLU A 183 -11.18 -21.02 -9.68
C GLU A 183 -10.13 -20.53 -8.68
N CYS A 184 -9.49 -19.42 -9.02
CA CYS A 184 -8.53 -18.73 -8.18
C CYS A 184 -8.77 -17.22 -8.19
N LEU A 185 -8.47 -16.59 -7.06
CA LEU A 185 -8.45 -15.16 -6.86
C LEU A 185 -7.06 -14.64 -7.25
N CYS A 186 -7.00 -13.77 -8.24
CA CYS A 186 -5.81 -13.03 -8.64
C CYS A 186 -5.96 -11.59 -8.14
N MET A 187 -4.89 -11.03 -7.57
CA MET A 187 -4.89 -9.67 -7.04
C MET A 187 -3.59 -8.97 -7.39
N GLU A 188 -3.70 -7.72 -7.81
CA GLU A 188 -2.55 -6.90 -8.21
C GLU A 188 -2.75 -5.45 -7.77
N ILE A 189 -1.69 -4.80 -7.27
CA ILE A 189 -1.65 -3.34 -7.11
C ILE A 189 -0.56 -2.79 -8.02
N THR A 190 -0.96 -1.90 -8.92
CA THR A 190 -0.07 -1.20 -9.84
C THR A 190 0.03 0.28 -9.50
N ALA A 191 1.22 0.84 -9.68
CA ALA A 191 1.49 2.26 -9.56
C ALA A 191 1.70 2.86 -10.95
N TYR A 192 0.93 3.88 -11.27
CA TYR A 192 1.09 4.69 -12.48
C TYR A 192 1.51 6.09 -12.09
N ASN A 193 2.32 6.74 -12.93
CA ASN A 193 2.49 8.18 -12.79
C ASN A 193 1.20 8.91 -13.22
N ARG A 194 1.13 10.22 -12.97
CA ARG A 194 -0.02 11.06 -13.36
C ARG A 194 -0.30 11.14 -14.87
N LEU A 195 0.57 10.58 -15.71
CA LEU A 195 0.40 10.48 -17.16
C LEU A 195 -0.15 9.11 -17.59
N GLY A 196 -0.40 8.21 -16.65
CA GLY A 196 -0.88 6.85 -16.94
C GLY A 196 0.23 5.88 -17.35
N VAL A 197 1.50 6.27 -17.26
CA VAL A 197 2.62 5.35 -17.52
C VAL A 197 2.85 4.47 -16.29
N LEU A 198 2.83 3.15 -16.49
CA LEU A 198 3.11 2.17 -15.45
C LEU A 198 4.53 2.36 -14.90
N GLN A 199 4.63 2.51 -13.58
CA GLN A 199 5.90 2.68 -12.86
C GLN A 199 6.31 1.39 -12.14
N GLY A 200 5.35 0.55 -11.76
CA GLY A 200 5.64 -0.76 -11.18
C GLY A 200 4.44 -1.50 -10.62
N VAL A 201 4.67 -2.76 -10.29
CA VAL A 201 3.72 -3.64 -9.58
C VAL A 201 4.17 -3.76 -8.12
N LEU A 202 3.32 -3.35 -7.18
CA LEU A 202 3.64 -3.30 -5.75
C LEU A 202 3.22 -4.58 -5.01
N PHE A 203 2.17 -5.22 -5.50
CA PHE A 203 1.59 -6.42 -4.92
C PHE A 203 1.07 -7.30 -6.04
N GLU A 204 1.34 -8.60 -5.96
CA GLU A 204 0.83 -9.61 -6.87
C GLU A 204 0.61 -10.90 -6.06
N ALA A 205 -0.60 -11.45 -6.12
CA ALA A 205 -0.93 -12.72 -5.47
C ALA A 205 -1.96 -13.52 -6.27
N VAL A 206 -1.82 -14.85 -6.23
CA VAL A 206 -2.80 -15.80 -6.76
C VAL A 206 -3.12 -16.82 -5.68
N VAL A 207 -4.41 -16.97 -5.36
CA VAL A 207 -4.88 -17.88 -4.32
C VAL A 207 -6.02 -18.72 -4.84
N ARG A 208 -5.90 -20.05 -4.75
CA ARG A 208 -6.95 -20.96 -5.19
C ARG A 208 -8.12 -20.99 -4.22
N TYR A 209 -9.32 -21.25 -4.73
CA TYR A 209 -10.50 -21.51 -3.91
C TYR A 209 -10.24 -22.54 -2.81
N SER A 210 -9.62 -23.67 -3.15
CA SER A 210 -9.35 -24.74 -2.17
C SER A 210 -8.49 -24.28 -0.99
N ALA A 211 -7.52 -23.38 -1.23
CA ALA A 211 -6.70 -22.80 -0.16
C ALA A 211 -7.49 -21.86 0.74
N LEU A 212 -8.36 -21.02 0.17
CA LEU A 212 -9.28 -20.15 0.93
C LEU A 212 -10.27 -20.99 1.77
N LYS A 213 -10.81 -22.06 1.18
CA LYS A 213 -11.74 -22.97 1.84
C LYS A 213 -11.09 -23.69 3.01
N THR A 214 -9.90 -24.27 2.81
CA THR A 214 -9.14 -24.90 3.89
C THR A 214 -8.83 -23.92 5.02
N ALA A 215 -8.43 -22.69 4.69
CA ALA A 215 -8.15 -21.65 5.69
C ALA A 215 -9.39 -21.27 6.50
N HIS A 216 -10.53 -21.10 5.83
CA HIS A 216 -11.82 -20.82 6.47
C HIS A 216 -12.24 -21.94 7.43
N ASP A 217 -12.19 -23.19 6.97
CA ASP A 217 -12.67 -24.33 7.75
C ASP A 217 -11.84 -24.54 9.02
N LEU A 218 -10.52 -24.32 8.96
CA LEU A 218 -9.64 -24.36 10.13
C LEU A 218 -9.96 -23.27 11.15
N GLN A 219 -10.31 -22.07 10.69
CA GLN A 219 -10.67 -20.96 11.56
C GLN A 219 -12.02 -21.16 12.24
N VAL A 220 -13.01 -21.70 11.51
CA VAL A 220 -14.34 -22.03 12.06
C VAL A 220 -14.27 -23.18 13.05
N ASN A 221 -13.48 -24.22 12.76
CA ASN A 221 -13.35 -25.41 13.61
C ASN A 221 -12.47 -25.19 14.85
N GLY A 222 -11.93 -23.98 15.05
CA GLY A 222 -11.27 -23.58 16.30
C GLY A 222 -9.90 -24.21 16.55
N GLU A 223 -9.26 -24.76 15.51
CA GLU A 223 -7.88 -25.23 15.63
C GLU A 223 -6.94 -24.05 15.92
N SER A 224 -6.00 -24.23 16.84
CA SER A 224 -5.01 -23.21 17.18
C SER A 224 -4.12 -22.96 15.96
N LEU A 225 -4.44 -21.90 15.23
CA LEU A 225 -3.71 -21.43 14.05
C LEU A 225 -2.35 -20.86 14.50
N THR A 226 -1.42 -21.76 14.82
CA THR A 226 0.00 -21.45 14.68
C THR A 226 0.24 -21.10 13.22
N THR A 227 0.98 -20.02 12.95
CA THR A 227 1.34 -19.56 11.60
C THR A 227 1.77 -20.74 10.71
N ARG A 228 0.85 -21.28 9.90
CA ARG A 228 1.11 -22.37 8.96
C ARG A 228 1.07 -21.79 7.55
N ARG A 229 2.20 -21.88 6.85
CA ARG A 229 2.23 -21.72 5.39
C ARG A 229 1.50 -22.93 4.80
N PHE A 230 0.45 -22.69 4.01
CA PHE A 230 -0.31 -23.77 3.38
C PHE A 230 0.45 -24.29 2.16
N GLY A 231 1.14 -25.41 2.31
CA GLY A 231 1.97 -25.98 1.25
C GLY A 231 3.19 -25.11 0.92
N SER A 232 4.17 -25.69 0.22
CA SER A 232 5.38 -24.98 -0.23
C SER A 232 5.11 -23.82 -1.19
N ASN A 233 3.87 -23.67 -1.70
CA ASN A 233 3.52 -22.82 -2.84
C ASN A 233 2.29 -21.92 -2.65
N THR A 234 1.66 -21.83 -1.47
CA THR A 234 0.57 -20.85 -1.29
C THR A 234 1.03 -19.72 -0.38
N ASN A 235 1.01 -18.51 -0.92
CA ASN A 235 1.30 -17.27 -0.21
C ASN A 235 0.12 -16.89 0.69
N LEU A 236 -0.37 -17.83 1.52
CA LEU A 236 -1.52 -17.63 2.40
C LEU A 236 -1.09 -17.72 3.87
N GLN A 237 -1.48 -16.72 4.66
CA GLN A 237 -1.39 -16.74 6.12
C GLN A 237 -2.79 -16.57 6.72
N VAL A 238 -3.21 -17.54 7.51
CA VAL A 238 -4.47 -17.44 8.26
C VAL A 238 -4.20 -16.63 9.52
N LEU A 239 -4.99 -15.57 9.73
CA LEU A 239 -4.96 -14.84 11.00
C LEU A 239 -5.68 -15.68 12.04
N GLY A 240 -4.93 -16.15 13.04
CA GLY A 240 -5.46 -16.95 14.14
C GLY A 240 -6.39 -16.16 15.06
N ARG A 241 -7.58 -15.80 14.59
CA ARG A 241 -8.63 -15.24 15.44
C ARG A 241 -9.93 -16.02 15.26
N ARG A 242 -10.50 -16.47 16.38
CA ARG A 242 -11.85 -17.05 16.40
C ARG A 242 -12.87 -16.03 15.87
N PRO A 243 -13.81 -16.44 15.00
CA PRO A 243 -14.89 -15.57 14.54
C PRO A 243 -15.63 -14.93 15.72
N ARG A 244 -15.82 -13.61 15.67
CA ARG A 244 -16.63 -12.88 16.66
C ARG A 244 -18.11 -13.00 16.30
N PRO A 245 -19.04 -12.84 17.27
CA PRO A 245 -20.48 -12.80 16.99
C PRO A 245 -20.89 -11.74 15.96
N THR A 246 -20.11 -10.66 15.84
CA THR A 246 -20.28 -9.56 14.87
C THR A 246 -19.87 -9.93 13.45
N ASP A 247 -19.16 -11.04 13.25
CA ASP A 247 -18.70 -11.49 11.93
C ASP A 247 -19.78 -12.32 11.22
N LYS A 248 -20.97 -12.43 11.81
CA LYS A 248 -22.11 -13.16 11.28
C LYS A 248 -22.91 -12.28 10.33
N ILE A 249 -22.94 -12.66 9.05
CA ILE A 249 -23.86 -12.09 8.06
C ILE A 249 -25.13 -12.96 8.08
N LEU A 250 -26.30 -12.31 8.16
CA LEU A 250 -27.59 -12.98 7.96
C LEU A 250 -27.86 -13.01 6.47
N ASP A 251 -27.91 -14.21 5.89
CA ASP A 251 -28.41 -14.43 4.54
C ASP A 251 -29.93 -14.15 4.49
N PRO A 252 -30.56 -13.85 3.32
CA PRO A 252 -32.01 -13.63 3.22
C PRO A 252 -32.85 -14.83 3.71
N SER A 253 -32.24 -16.01 3.82
CA SER A 253 -32.80 -17.24 4.39
C SER A 253 -32.75 -17.32 5.93
N GLY A 254 -32.13 -16.34 6.61
CA GLY A 254 -31.98 -16.32 8.07
C GLY A 254 -30.80 -17.15 8.60
N VAL A 255 -29.98 -17.73 7.71
CA VAL A 255 -28.79 -18.51 8.09
C VAL A 255 -27.61 -17.58 8.38
N SER A 256 -26.95 -17.81 9.52
CA SER A 256 -25.77 -17.05 9.94
C SER A 256 -24.53 -17.56 9.20
N GLN A 257 -24.04 -16.80 8.22
CA GLN A 257 -22.76 -17.05 7.56
C GLN A 257 -21.62 -16.39 8.34
N SER A 258 -20.57 -17.15 8.65
CA SER A 258 -19.39 -16.62 9.33
C SER A 258 -18.45 -15.97 8.32
N ARG A 259 -18.23 -14.67 8.43
CA ARG A 259 -17.18 -13.96 7.71
C ARG A 259 -15.83 -14.30 8.32
N THR A 260 -14.87 -14.63 7.46
CA THR A 260 -13.51 -15.00 7.85
C THR A 260 -12.53 -14.00 7.26
N PHE A 261 -11.65 -13.45 8.09
CA PHE A 261 -10.61 -12.51 7.68
C PHE A 261 -9.26 -13.23 7.52
N LEU A 262 -8.66 -13.16 6.34
CA LEU A 262 -7.44 -13.86 5.95
C LEU A 262 -6.36 -12.87 5.51
N ARG A 263 -5.08 -13.27 5.61
CA ARG A 263 -3.95 -12.53 5.01
C ARG A 263 -3.37 -13.29 3.84
N ILE A 264 -3.20 -12.59 2.73
CA ILE A 264 -2.58 -13.12 1.51
C ILE A 264 -1.24 -12.40 1.35
N LEU A 265 -0.15 -13.15 1.35
CA LEU A 265 1.18 -12.63 1.07
C LEU A 265 1.37 -12.45 -0.44
N ALA A 266 2.17 -11.45 -0.81
CA ALA A 266 2.60 -11.30 -2.19
C ALA A 266 3.57 -12.42 -2.59
N ALA A 267 3.63 -12.73 -3.89
CA ALA A 267 4.55 -13.74 -4.41
C ALA A 267 6.02 -13.30 -4.42
N ARG A 268 6.28 -11.99 -4.54
CA ARG A 268 7.63 -11.43 -4.79
C ARG A 268 7.99 -10.24 -3.90
N SER A 269 7.20 -9.97 -2.86
CA SER A 269 7.47 -8.86 -1.94
C SER A 269 7.02 -9.19 -0.51
N GLU A 270 7.40 -8.35 0.44
CA GLU A 270 6.93 -8.43 1.83
C GLU A 270 5.50 -7.87 2.02
N ALA A 271 4.86 -7.47 0.92
CA ALA A 271 3.50 -6.94 0.95
C ALA A 271 2.47 -8.05 1.28
N LEU A 272 1.36 -7.63 1.87
CA LEU A 272 0.24 -8.50 2.20
C LEU A 272 -1.08 -7.80 1.95
N ALA A 273 -2.12 -8.58 1.64
CA ALA A 273 -3.50 -8.15 1.55
C ALA A 273 -4.32 -8.76 2.68
N GLU A 274 -5.16 -7.97 3.33
CA GLU A 274 -6.20 -8.46 4.24
C GLU A 274 -7.51 -8.60 3.46
N VAL A 275 -8.08 -9.80 3.44
CA VAL A 275 -9.29 -10.10 2.70
C VAL A 275 -10.34 -10.70 3.62
N ALA A 276 -11.60 -10.44 3.32
CA ALA A 276 -12.70 -11.12 3.96
C ALA A 276 -13.36 -12.10 2.98
N VAL A 277 -13.59 -13.32 3.45
CA VAL A 277 -14.28 -14.38 2.70
C VAL A 277 -15.49 -14.85 3.49
N HIS A 278 -16.55 -15.20 2.78
CA HIS A 278 -17.70 -15.91 3.33
C HIS A 278 -18.01 -17.10 2.41
N PHE A 279 -18.49 -18.20 2.99
CA PHE A 279 -18.91 -19.38 2.26
C PHE A 279 -20.41 -19.52 2.44
N GLY A 280 -21.13 -19.52 1.32
CA GLY A 280 -22.57 -19.82 1.25
C GLY A 280 -22.83 -21.30 1.07
#